data_AF-A0A929HSX5-F1
#
_entry.id   AF-A0A929HSX5-F1
#
_cell.length_a   1.000
_cell.length_b   1.000
_cell.length_c   1.000
_cell.angle_alpha   90.00
_cell.angle_beta   90.00
_cell.angle_gamma   90.00
#
_symmetry.space_group_name_H-M   'P 1'
#
loop_
_entity.id
_entity.type
_entity.pdbx_description
1 polymer ?
#
loop_
_entity_poly.entity_id
_entity_poly.type
_entity_poly.pdbx_seq_one_letter_code
_entity_poly.pdbx_strand_id
1 'polypeptide(L)'
;MQIYESITDLIGKTPLVQLRNVTGGLEADVIAKLESFNPGGSVKDRIAESMIDAAEQEGLPTTARLDKWSPGREPIVSFCPIHSTPNP
;
A
#
# COMPACT_ATOMS: atom_id res chain seq x y z
N MET A 1 18.65 -3.13 -17.70
CA MET A 1 17.18 -3.30 -17.62
C MET A 1 16.94 -4.50 -16.73
N GLN A 2 16.15 -4.36 -15.66
CA GLN A 2 15.85 -5.46 -14.74
C GLN A 2 14.47 -6.02 -15.07
N ILE A 3 14.33 -7.34 -15.11
CA ILE A 3 13.05 -8.04 -15.30
C ILE A 3 12.57 -8.46 -13.92
N TYR A 4 11.30 -8.16 -13.61
CA TYR A 4 10.65 -8.54 -12.36
C TYR A 4 9.63 -9.64 -12.62
N GLU A 5 9.43 -10.52 -11.64
CA GLU A 5 8.54 -11.68 -11.76
C GLU A 5 7.10 -11.31 -11.41
N SER A 6 6.91 -10.33 -10.50
CA SER A 6 5.60 -9.84 -10.09
C SER A 6 5.52 -8.32 -10.14
N ILE A 7 4.30 -7.79 -10.26
CA ILE A 7 4.01 -6.36 -10.12
C ILE A 7 4.25 -5.86 -8.69
N THR A 8 4.14 -6.75 -7.69
CA THR A 8 4.42 -6.43 -6.28
C THR A 8 5.90 -6.08 -6.07
N ASP A 9 6.82 -6.67 -6.83
CA ASP A 9 8.26 -6.38 -6.76
C ASP A 9 8.61 -4.93 -7.12
N LEU A 10 7.68 -4.19 -7.74
CA LEU A 10 7.82 -2.78 -8.09
C LEU A 10 7.36 -1.84 -6.96
N ILE A 11 6.64 -2.35 -5.96
CA ILE A 11 6.15 -1.57 -4.81
C ILE A 11 7.35 -1.07 -3.99
N GLY A 12 7.35 0.23 -3.65
CA GLY A 12 8.38 0.84 -2.79
C GLY A 12 9.65 1.29 -3.50
N LYS A 13 9.84 1.00 -4.80
CA LYS A 13 10.95 1.52 -5.62
C LYS A 13 10.69 2.93 -6.15
N THR A 14 10.18 3.80 -5.28
CA THR A 14 9.73 5.14 -5.66
C THR A 14 10.88 6.14 -5.62
N PRO A 15 10.97 7.04 -6.61
CA PRO A 15 12.08 7.99 -6.69
C PRO A 15 11.96 9.07 -5.62
N LEU A 16 13.13 9.46 -5.08
CA LEU A 16 13.30 10.69 -4.32
C LEU A 16 13.74 11.80 -5.27
N VAL A 17 12.98 12.89 -5.32
CA VAL A 17 13.24 14.03 -6.19
C VAL A 17 13.50 15.26 -5.35
N GLN A 18 14.66 15.89 -5.56
CA GLN A 18 14.97 17.17 -4.93
C GLN A 18 14.15 18.27 -5.60
N LEU A 19 13.38 19.01 -4.80
CA LEU A 19 12.61 20.15 -5.29
C LEU A 19 13.53 21.37 -5.31
N ARG A 20 13.76 21.96 -6.49
CA ARG A 20 14.63 23.14 -6.68
C ARG A 20 13.86 24.44 -6.95
N ASN A 21 12.77 24.36 -7.71
CA ASN A 21 12.06 25.56 -8.16
C ASN A 21 11.11 26.14 -7.11
N VAL A 22 10.50 25.29 -6.28
CA VAL A 22 9.53 25.71 -5.26
C VAL A 22 10.18 26.07 -3.91
N THR A 23 11.49 25.83 -3.80
CA THR A 23 12.28 25.97 -2.56
C THR A 23 13.31 27.09 -2.66
N GLY A 24 13.23 27.94 -3.70
CA GLY A 24 14.14 29.06 -3.88
C GLY A 24 14.15 29.98 -2.66
N GLY A 25 15.31 30.13 -2.04
CA GLY A 25 15.50 30.96 -0.83
C GLY A 25 15.45 30.21 0.50
N LEU A 26 15.21 28.88 0.51
CA LEU A 26 15.43 28.05 1.69
C LEU A 26 16.88 27.56 1.74
N GLU A 27 17.48 27.63 2.92
CA GLU A 27 18.80 27.04 3.20
C GLU A 27 18.76 25.51 3.39
N ALA A 28 17.56 24.92 3.41
CA ALA A 28 17.35 23.49 3.65
C ALA A 28 17.03 22.72 2.36
N ASP A 29 17.57 21.50 2.27
CA ASP A 29 17.23 20.56 1.20
C ASP A 29 15.82 19.98 1.39
N VAL A 30 14.95 20.24 0.42
CA VAL A 30 13.60 19.67 0.39
C VAL A 30 13.54 18.56 -0.65
N ILE A 31 13.24 17.35 -0.18
CA ILE A 31 13.18 16.13 -0.98
C ILE A 31 11.75 15.60 -0.96
N ALA A 32 11.19 15.37 -2.15
CA ALA A 32 9.90 14.75 -2.33
C ALA A 32 10.04 13.26 -2.61
N LYS A 33 9.34 12.43 -1.84
CA LYS A 33 9.20 11.00 -2.13
C LYS A 33 7.94 10.75 -2.95
N LEU A 34 8.11 10.35 -4.21
CA LEU A 34 7.01 10.23 -5.16
C LEU A 34 6.35 8.85 -5.11
N GLU A 35 5.56 8.61 -4.06
CA GLU A 35 4.84 7.34 -3.85
C GLU A 35 3.72 7.08 -4.88
N SER A 36 3.39 8.07 -5.71
CA SER A 36 2.50 7.89 -6.87
C SER A 36 3.08 7.01 -7.98
N PHE A 37 4.39 6.70 -7.91
CA PHE A 37 5.06 5.77 -8.84
C PHE A 37 4.96 4.31 -8.43
N ASN A 38 4.29 3.98 -7.31
CA ASN A 38 3.91 2.60 -7.03
C ASN A 38 2.89 2.12 -8.09
N PRO A 39 2.82 0.81 -8.40
CA PRO A 39 1.99 0.28 -9.48
C PRO A 39 0.48 0.57 -9.35
N GLY A 40 -0.04 0.67 -8.12
CA GLY A 40 -1.41 1.10 -7.80
C GLY A 40 -1.57 2.62 -7.66
N GLY A 41 -0.53 3.39 -7.96
CA GLY A 41 -0.55 4.84 -8.07
C GLY A 41 -0.60 5.59 -6.73
N SER A 42 -0.44 4.87 -5.61
CA SER A 42 -0.55 5.49 -4.29
C SER A 42 0.40 4.88 -3.26
N VAL A 43 0.53 5.58 -2.13
CA VAL A 43 1.27 5.10 -0.95
C VAL A 43 0.66 3.83 -0.33
N LYS A 44 -0.62 3.53 -0.63
CA LYS A 44 -1.35 2.43 -0.01
C LYS A 44 -0.91 1.06 -0.47
N ASP A 45 -0.25 0.96 -1.62
CA ASP A 45 0.24 -0.30 -2.17
C ASP A 45 1.17 -1.02 -1.19
N ARG A 46 2.03 -0.27 -0.49
CA ARG A 46 2.93 -0.82 0.53
C ARG A 46 2.17 -1.40 1.74
N ILE A 47 1.12 -0.71 2.17
CA ILE A 47 0.33 -1.16 3.31
C ILE A 47 -0.50 -2.39 2.92
N ALA A 48 -1.06 -2.39 1.71
CA ALA A 48 -1.79 -3.54 1.18
C ALA A 48 -0.90 -4.79 1.11
N GLU A 49 0.33 -4.66 0.61
CA GLU A 49 1.33 -5.75 0.59
C GLU A 49 1.61 -6.29 2.01
N SER A 50 1.99 -5.43 2.96
CA SER A 50 2.28 -5.87 4.34
C SER A 50 1.08 -6.52 5.04
N MET A 51 -0.14 -6.09 4.73
CA MET A 51 -1.36 -6.67 5.30
C MET A 51 -1.67 -8.05 4.73
N ILE A 52 -1.41 -8.26 3.44
CA ILE A 52 -1.55 -9.58 2.81
C ILE A 52 -0.48 -10.52 3.36
N ASP A 53 0.78 -10.08 3.42
CA ASP A 53 1.88 -10.88 3.98
C ASP A 53 1.59 -11.33 5.43
N ALA A 54 1.06 -10.41 6.26
CA ALA A 54 0.65 -10.73 7.62
C ALA A 54 -0.50 -11.75 7.66
N ALA A 55 -1.51 -11.59 6.81
CA ALA A 55 -2.63 -12.53 6.73
C ALA A 55 -2.16 -13.94 6.35
N GLU A 56 -1.24 -14.04 5.38
CA GLU A 56 -0.68 -15.32 4.93
C GLU A 56 0.18 -15.98 6.02
N GLN A 57 0.97 -15.19 6.77
CA GLN A 57 1.72 -15.69 7.93
C GLN A 57 0.82 -16.20 9.05
N GLU A 58 -0.34 -15.57 9.25
CA GLU A 58 -1.35 -15.99 10.23
C GLU A 58 -2.20 -17.19 9.76
N GLY A 59 -1.98 -17.67 8.53
CA GLY A 59 -2.76 -18.76 7.93
C GLY A 59 -4.20 -18.37 7.59
N LEU A 60 -4.48 -17.06 7.51
CA LEU A 60 -5.78 -16.55 7.09
C LEU A 60 -5.88 -16.65 5.57
N PRO A 61 -7.01 -17.15 5.03
CA PRO A 61 -7.18 -17.23 3.59
C PRO A 61 -7.25 -15.81 3.00
N THR A 62 -6.33 -15.50 2.07
CA THR A 62 -6.24 -14.23 1.32
C THR A 62 -7.48 -13.92 0.47
N THR A 63 -8.48 -14.81 0.44
CA THR A 63 -9.81 -14.59 -0.14
C THR A 63 -10.64 -13.60 0.68
N ALA A 64 -10.11 -12.41 0.93
CA ALA A 64 -10.89 -11.26 1.33
C ALA A 64 -11.81 -10.91 0.15
N ARG A 65 -13.02 -11.48 0.17
CA ARG A 65 -14.09 -11.11 -0.75
C ARG A 65 -14.25 -9.59 -0.65
N LEU A 66 -14.06 -8.87 -1.75
CA LEU A 66 -14.28 -7.41 -1.83
C LEU A 66 -15.78 -7.08 -1.83
N ASP A 67 -16.58 -7.81 -1.05
CA ASP A 67 -18.03 -7.61 -0.97
C ASP A 67 -18.40 -6.34 -0.18
N LYS A 68 -17.44 -5.73 0.53
CA LYS A 68 -17.67 -4.53 1.35
C LYS A 68 -16.83 -3.31 0.96
N TRP A 69 -16.52 -3.13 -0.31
CA TRP A 69 -15.94 -1.87 -0.79
C TRP A 69 -17.04 -0.83 -1.08
N SER A 70 -16.98 0.34 -0.41
CA SER A 70 -17.88 1.47 -0.65
C SER A 70 -17.08 2.66 -1.21
N PRO A 71 -17.51 3.30 -2.31
CA PRO A 71 -16.82 4.46 -2.87
C PRO A 71 -16.71 5.59 -1.84
N GLY A 72 -15.52 6.19 -1.70
CA GLY A 72 -15.29 7.35 -0.82
C GLY A 72 -14.84 7.02 0.61
N ARG A 73 -14.69 5.75 0.98
CA ARG A 73 -13.92 5.33 2.16
C ARG A 73 -12.62 4.71 1.71
N GLU A 74 -11.52 5.13 2.32
CA GLU A 74 -10.27 4.39 2.17
C GLU A 74 -10.50 2.96 2.69
N PRO A 75 -9.99 1.92 2.00
CA PRO A 75 -10.15 0.54 2.45
C PRO A 75 -9.30 0.35 3.71
N ILE A 76 -9.88 0.72 4.85
CA ILE A 76 -9.51 0.13 6.13
C ILE A 76 -9.96 -1.31 6.03
N VAL A 77 -9.02 -2.21 5.72
CA VAL A 77 -9.23 -3.64 5.98
C VAL A 77 -9.25 -3.76 7.49
N SER A 78 -10.43 -3.49 8.05
CA SER A 78 -10.73 -3.90 9.41
C SER A 78 -10.75 -5.42 9.33
N PHE A 79 -9.70 -6.06 9.85
CA PHE A 79 -9.80 -7.44 10.26
C PHE A 79 -10.88 -7.48 11.33
N CYS A 80 -12.13 -7.66 10.88
CA CYS A 80 -13.19 -8.13 11.73
C CYS A 80 -12.81 -9.59 11.96
N PRO A 81 -12.29 -9.99 13.13
CA PRO A 81 -12.12 -11.40 13.40
C PRO A 81 -13.50 -12.00 13.22
N ILE A 82 -13.62 -12.96 12.32
CA ILE A 82 -14.80 -13.81 12.23
C ILE A 82 -14.92 -14.52 13.58
N HIS A 83 -15.58 -13.86 14.54
CA HIS A 83 -16.04 -14.50 15.76
C HIS A 83 -16.93 -15.62 15.25
N SER A 84 -16.42 -16.83 15.36
CA SER A 84 -17.16 -18.05 15.10
C SER A 84 -18.34 -18.04 16.07
N THR A 85 -19.47 -17.50 15.63
CA THR A 85 -20.73 -17.67 16.36
C THR A 85 -21.05 -19.16 16.30
N PRO A 86 -21.11 -19.86 17.43
CA PRO A 86 -21.57 -21.24 17.42
C PRO A 86 -23.04 -21.20 17.00
N ASN A 87 -23.35 -21.90 15.92
CA ASN A 87 -24.70 -22.03 15.38
C ASN A 87 -25.56 -22.82 16.40
N PRO A 88 -26.76 -22.36 16.78
CA PRO A 88 -27.77 -23.23 17.39
C PRO A 88 -28.39 -24.20 16.37
#